data_AF-A0A3N5SF49-F1
#
_entry.id   AF-A0A3N5SF49-F1
#
_cell.length_a   1.000
_cell.length_b   1.000
_cell.length_c   1.000
_cell.angle_alpha   90.00
_cell.angle_beta   90.00
_cell.angle_gamma   90.00
#
_symmetry.space_group_name_H-M   'P 1'
#
loop_
_entity.id
_entity.type
_entity.pdbx_description
1 polymer ?
#
loop_
_entity_poly.entity_id
_entity_poly.type
_entity_poly.pdbx_seq_one_letter_code
_entity_poly.pdbx_strand_id
1 'polypeptide(L)'
;MKDEIAELFGGKLSTSLQMDMSFKKETVSRSADGLDPPTLETYLPLHESEKRQKGTTELSIDYQSSKFHVRPTFLVGSHEIVELSGKSGLSDTEVLGDVRGDYHLPFVYSGDHKFVERNSKTTLYAGLRRLWIFSPSVRTEFQYFENRFRDYQEAERVTSGPFERSKDARGYVSNGFTLPVDFHGVPALSFVKGCNFSYTRSLLLQEAAIPYEGEGVAALREEYGINRAFRGLSDAGFDMFSYPPWHFFTGRGNFANGRDFAYNRLNRKILYPGGEQAGNYTNSLKLVDSYSLNTTMDFEKVIVTGGGNLSQVSERQTVEGIPQQVVTLSANTNINFGPHANFLFQFLPPQHSGTALPRGHFFIGYDYGRNMLITYNMEENVHTPRVGVTLKRDRSSLSLRSGVDYRHRTRKEYIEYDESQRDRRDDIFIANMAISPPFKEVDRGYSFSALYETDVLWLYTAFSSLYKLVAFPIFSIEYSLLLNRYDYTRTVSPEPYDQHLVSAKLTMDLHKNVQGGLVARWALERYRNRETEGIAREIVSYQVGLNFTLVF
;
A
#
# COMPACT_ATOMS: atom_id res chain seq x y z
N MET A 1 -22.50 -19.97 1.85
CA MET A 1 -23.49 -20.45 0.86
C MET A 1 -23.17 -19.83 -0.49
N LYS A 2 -23.24 -20.59 -1.58
CA LYS A 2 -23.03 -20.10 -2.95
C LYS A 2 -24.12 -20.66 -3.85
N ASP A 3 -24.73 -19.79 -4.65
CA ASP A 3 -25.75 -20.15 -5.63
C ASP A 3 -25.34 -19.63 -7.01
N GLU A 4 -25.70 -20.36 -8.07
CA GLU A 4 -25.34 -20.06 -9.45
C GLU A 4 -26.53 -20.28 -10.40
N ILE A 5 -26.89 -19.25 -11.16
CA ILE A 5 -27.94 -19.30 -12.18
C ILE A 5 -27.27 -19.08 -13.54
N ALA A 6 -27.31 -20.10 -14.41
CA ALA A 6 -26.54 -20.13 -15.66
C ALA A 6 -27.14 -19.30 -16.81
N GLU A 7 -28.42 -18.94 -16.75
CA GLU A 7 -29.14 -18.28 -17.86
C GLU A 7 -30.05 -17.13 -17.38
N LEU A 8 -29.49 -16.15 -16.68
CA LEU A 8 -30.21 -14.93 -16.32
C LEU A 8 -29.91 -13.83 -17.35
N PHE A 9 -30.90 -13.44 -18.15
CA PHE A 9 -30.76 -12.43 -19.21
C PHE A 9 -29.57 -12.67 -20.16
N GLY A 10 -29.26 -13.93 -20.48
CA GLY A 10 -28.14 -14.30 -21.36
C GLY A 10 -26.75 -14.22 -20.70
N GLY A 11 -26.70 -14.21 -19.36
CA GLY A 11 -25.47 -14.25 -18.57
C GLY A 11 -25.58 -15.18 -17.36
N LYS A 12 -24.45 -15.35 -16.67
CA LYS A 12 -24.34 -16.13 -15.44
C LYS A 12 -24.42 -15.21 -14.23
N LEU A 13 -25.32 -15.50 -13.30
CA LEU A 13 -25.39 -14.85 -12.00
C LEU A 13 -24.84 -15.82 -10.94
N SER A 14 -23.90 -15.38 -10.13
CA SER A 14 -23.48 -16.08 -8.91
C SER A 14 -23.70 -15.20 -7.71
N THR A 15 -24.30 -15.76 -6.66
CA THR A 15 -24.43 -15.06 -5.37
C THR A 15 -23.68 -15.87 -4.32
N SER A 16 -22.87 -15.19 -3.52
CA SER A 16 -22.14 -15.80 -2.40
C SER A 16 -22.41 -15.01 -1.13
N LEU A 17 -22.79 -15.74 -0.08
CA LEU A 17 -22.90 -15.23 1.28
C LEU A 17 -21.94 -16.04 2.15
N GLN A 18 -20.93 -15.37 2.69
CA GLN A 18 -20.00 -15.92 3.67
C GLN A 18 -20.23 -15.25 5.01
N MET A 19 -20.26 -16.03 6.07
CA MET A 19 -20.44 -15.56 7.44
C MET A 19 -19.50 -16.35 8.34
N ASP A 20 -18.53 -15.64 8.91
CA ASP A 20 -17.53 -16.21 9.81
C ASP A 20 -17.74 -15.61 11.20
N MET A 21 -17.69 -16.49 12.20
CA MET A 21 -17.86 -16.13 13.60
C MET A 21 -16.74 -16.75 14.43
N SER A 22 -16.22 -15.97 15.37
CA SER A 22 -15.22 -16.40 16.34
C SER A 22 -15.65 -15.98 17.74
N PHE A 23 -15.51 -16.90 18.68
CA PHE A 23 -15.83 -16.71 20.08
C PHE A 23 -14.59 -17.01 20.91
N LYS A 24 -14.26 -16.13 21.85
CA LYS A 24 -13.16 -16.33 22.80
C LYS A 24 -13.69 -16.15 24.21
N LYS A 25 -13.46 -17.14 25.07
CA LYS A 25 -13.71 -17.04 26.51
C LYS A 25 -12.40 -17.22 27.25
N GLU A 26 -12.13 -16.32 28.18
CA GLU A 26 -10.99 -16.35 29.07
C GLU A 26 -11.50 -16.19 30.51
N THR A 27 -11.09 -17.09 31.40
CA THR A 27 -11.46 -17.05 32.81
C THR A 27 -10.22 -17.30 33.64
N VAL A 28 -9.93 -16.41 34.58
CA VAL A 28 -8.81 -16.55 35.52
C VAL A 28 -9.37 -16.61 36.92
N SER A 29 -9.00 -17.65 37.66
CA SER A 29 -9.28 -17.81 39.07
C SER A 29 -7.95 -17.81 39.83
N ARG A 30 -7.82 -16.96 40.86
CA ARG A 30 -6.60 -16.83 41.65
C ARG A 30 -6.82 -17.32 43.08
N SER A 31 -5.84 -18.03 43.60
CA SER A 31 -5.75 -18.43 45.00
C SER A 31 -4.29 -18.31 45.43
N ALA A 32 -4.04 -17.91 46.67
CA ALA A 32 -2.70 -17.83 47.24
C ALA A 32 -2.64 -18.60 48.56
N ASP A 33 -1.65 -19.48 48.71
CA ASP A 33 -1.44 -20.19 49.96
C ASP A 33 -0.95 -19.22 51.04
N GLY A 34 -1.70 -19.13 52.15
CA GLY A 34 -1.36 -18.28 53.29
C GLY A 34 -1.97 -16.88 53.29
N LEU A 35 -2.74 -16.50 52.27
CA LEU A 35 -3.55 -15.27 52.25
C LEU A 35 -5.03 -15.65 52.18
N ASP A 36 -5.87 -15.02 53.01
CA ASP A 36 -7.31 -15.17 52.92
C ASP A 36 -7.86 -14.44 51.69
N PRO A 37 -8.96 -14.93 51.07
CA PRO A 37 -9.51 -14.35 49.84
C PRO A 37 -9.79 -12.84 49.89
N PRO A 38 -10.37 -12.27 50.97
CA PRO A 38 -10.60 -10.83 51.06
C PRO A 38 -9.31 -10.01 50.98
N THR A 39 -8.24 -10.48 51.64
CA THR A 39 -6.94 -9.82 51.60
C THR A 39 -6.30 -9.93 50.22
N LEU A 40 -6.41 -11.09 49.55
CA LEU A 40 -5.90 -11.26 48.18
C LEU A 40 -6.64 -10.36 47.17
N GLU A 41 -7.95 -10.17 47.34
CA GLU A 41 -8.80 -9.31 46.50
C GLU A 41 -8.40 -7.83 46.54
N THR A 42 -7.79 -7.37 47.64
CA THR A 42 -7.25 -6.00 47.73
C THR A 42 -6.03 -5.76 46.83
N TYR A 43 -5.30 -6.83 46.48
CA TYR A 43 -4.11 -6.75 45.61
C TYR A 43 -4.47 -7.01 44.15
N LEU A 44 -5.25 -8.07 43.91
CA LEU A 44 -5.64 -8.52 42.58
C LEU A 44 -7.04 -9.12 42.60
N PRO A 45 -7.85 -8.93 41.55
CA PRO A 45 -9.16 -9.55 41.43
C PRO A 45 -9.05 -11.08 41.51
N LEU A 46 -9.87 -11.68 42.38
CA LEU A 46 -9.91 -13.14 42.58
C LEU A 46 -10.43 -13.88 41.35
N HIS A 47 -11.38 -13.26 40.65
CA HIS A 47 -12.01 -13.77 39.45
C HIS A 47 -11.99 -12.73 38.34
N GLU A 48 -11.41 -13.12 37.21
CA GLU A 48 -11.51 -12.38 35.96
C GLU A 48 -12.25 -13.23 34.94
N SER A 49 -13.21 -12.62 34.24
CA SER A 49 -13.92 -13.24 33.13
C SER A 49 -13.94 -12.28 31.95
N GLU A 50 -13.63 -12.78 30.77
CA GLU A 50 -13.70 -12.02 29.52
C GLU A 50 -14.26 -12.93 28.41
N LYS A 51 -15.37 -12.49 27.80
CA LYS A 51 -15.91 -13.10 26.58
C LYS A 51 -15.88 -12.10 25.44
N ARG A 52 -15.38 -12.54 24.29
CA ARG A 52 -15.32 -11.77 23.05
C ARG A 52 -15.98 -12.50 21.91
N GLN A 53 -16.65 -11.72 21.07
CA GLN A 53 -17.30 -12.18 19.86
C GLN A 53 -16.81 -11.38 18.67
N LYS A 54 -16.44 -12.05 17.59
CA LYS A 54 -16.09 -11.43 16.32
C LYS A 54 -16.92 -12.04 15.21
N GLY A 55 -17.60 -11.21 14.43
CA GLY A 55 -18.42 -11.61 13.30
C GLY A 55 -18.01 -10.86 12.04
N THR A 56 -17.94 -11.57 10.91
CA THR A 56 -17.78 -10.97 9.58
C THR A 56 -18.73 -11.60 8.59
N THR A 57 -19.46 -10.78 7.85
CA THR A 57 -20.35 -11.21 6.77
C THR A 57 -19.98 -10.52 5.47
N GLU A 58 -19.81 -11.32 4.41
CA GLU A 58 -19.57 -10.86 3.06
C GLU A 58 -20.69 -11.36 2.13
N LEU A 59 -21.34 -10.43 1.45
CA LEU A 59 -22.29 -10.69 0.36
C LEU A 59 -21.66 -10.24 -0.95
N SER A 60 -21.50 -11.15 -1.89
CA SER A 60 -20.98 -10.88 -3.23
C SER A 60 -21.98 -11.36 -4.27
N ILE A 61 -22.35 -10.47 -5.18
CA ILE A 61 -23.22 -10.79 -6.32
C ILE A 61 -22.38 -10.57 -7.57
N ASP A 62 -22.15 -11.61 -8.36
CA ASP A 62 -21.35 -11.57 -9.59
C ASP A 62 -22.21 -11.90 -10.79
N TYR A 63 -22.53 -10.88 -11.59
CA TYR A 63 -23.21 -11.05 -12.87
C TYR A 63 -22.21 -10.91 -14.02
N GLN A 64 -22.12 -11.95 -14.85
CA GLN A 64 -21.24 -11.98 -16.01
C GLN A 64 -22.02 -12.35 -17.27
N SER A 65 -22.07 -11.44 -18.23
CA SER A 65 -22.56 -11.70 -19.59
C SER A 65 -21.39 -11.73 -20.59
N SER A 66 -21.71 -11.98 -21.86
CA SER A 66 -20.73 -11.88 -22.95
C SER A 66 -20.27 -10.43 -23.21
N LYS A 67 -21.07 -9.44 -22.85
CA LYS A 67 -20.82 -8.01 -23.17
C LYS A 67 -20.44 -7.16 -21.97
N PHE A 68 -20.86 -7.52 -20.77
CA PHE A 68 -20.59 -6.75 -19.56
C PHE A 68 -20.58 -7.63 -18.31
N HIS A 69 -19.94 -7.13 -17.26
CA HIS A 69 -19.95 -7.73 -15.94
C HIS A 69 -20.23 -6.67 -14.88
N VAL A 70 -20.89 -7.08 -13.80
CA VAL A 70 -21.16 -6.25 -12.63
C VAL A 70 -21.04 -7.13 -11.39
N ARG A 71 -20.24 -6.67 -10.43
CA ARG A 71 -19.95 -7.37 -9.18
C ARG A 71 -19.95 -6.41 -8.00
N PRO A 72 -21.11 -6.14 -7.37
CA PRO A 72 -21.15 -5.53 -6.05
C PRO A 72 -20.74 -6.54 -4.98
N THR A 73 -20.00 -6.06 -3.99
CA THR A 73 -19.62 -6.82 -2.80
C THR A 73 -19.78 -5.93 -1.58
N PHE A 74 -20.47 -6.44 -0.56
CA PHE A 74 -20.70 -5.79 0.72
C PHE A 74 -20.07 -6.64 1.81
N LEU A 75 -19.25 -6.03 2.65
CA LEU A 75 -18.63 -6.67 3.80
C LEU A 75 -18.94 -5.84 5.02
N VAL A 76 -19.46 -6.50 6.06
CA VAL A 76 -19.68 -5.91 7.38
C VAL A 76 -19.00 -6.79 8.40
N GLY A 77 -18.31 -6.18 9.36
CA GLY A 77 -17.66 -6.89 10.44
C GLY A 77 -17.78 -6.14 11.75
N SER A 78 -17.80 -6.88 12.85
CA SER A 78 -17.77 -6.32 14.19
C SER A 78 -16.99 -7.22 15.14
N HIS A 79 -16.40 -6.60 16.15
CA HIS A 79 -15.71 -7.25 17.25
C HIS A 79 -16.16 -6.58 18.55
N GLU A 80 -16.65 -7.40 19.47
CA GLU A 80 -17.30 -6.97 20.69
C GLU A 80 -16.75 -7.74 21.91
N ILE A 81 -16.76 -7.06 23.05
CA ILE A 81 -16.73 -7.67 24.38
C ILE A 81 -18.18 -7.85 24.82
N VAL A 82 -18.55 -9.08 25.14
CA VAL A 82 -19.91 -9.44 25.60
C VAL A 82 -19.94 -9.75 27.09
N GLU A 83 -18.80 -10.07 27.71
CA GLU A 83 -18.68 -10.23 29.16
C GLU A 83 -17.32 -9.70 29.60
N LEU A 84 -17.31 -8.88 30.65
CA LEU A 84 -16.10 -8.38 31.29
C LEU A 84 -16.36 -8.24 32.79
N SER A 85 -15.56 -8.91 33.60
CA SER A 85 -15.62 -8.82 35.06
C SER A 85 -14.22 -8.91 35.63
N GLY A 86 -13.90 -8.03 36.58
CA GLY A 86 -12.66 -8.07 37.36
C GLY A 86 -11.38 -7.70 36.61
N LYS A 87 -11.38 -7.47 35.30
CA LYS A 87 -10.16 -7.18 34.52
C LYS A 87 -10.00 -5.68 34.28
N SER A 88 -8.91 -5.09 34.76
CA SER A 88 -8.66 -3.63 34.69
C SER A 88 -7.73 -3.19 33.55
N GLY A 89 -7.02 -4.13 32.91
CA GLY A 89 -6.09 -3.85 31.82
C GLY A 89 -6.44 -4.64 30.56
N LEU A 90 -6.98 -3.94 29.55
CA LEU A 90 -7.22 -4.47 28.21
C LEU A 90 -6.23 -3.81 27.24
N SER A 91 -5.61 -4.59 26.37
CA SER A 91 -4.52 -4.10 25.50
C SER A 91 -5.01 -3.34 24.26
N ASP A 92 -6.27 -3.51 23.88
CA ASP A 92 -6.83 -3.05 22.60
C ASP A 92 -8.08 -2.15 22.73
N THR A 93 -8.58 -1.95 23.95
CA THR A 93 -9.73 -1.10 24.28
C THR A 93 -9.61 -0.61 25.72
N GLU A 94 -10.24 0.51 26.06
CA GLU A 94 -10.28 1.02 27.44
C GLU A 94 -11.74 1.03 27.90
N VAL A 95 -12.19 -0.09 28.48
CA VAL A 95 -13.52 -0.22 29.08
C VAL A 95 -13.36 -0.08 30.59
N LEU A 96 -14.07 0.88 31.21
CA LEU A 96 -13.89 1.25 32.62
C LEU A 96 -14.90 0.56 33.57
N GLY A 97 -15.79 -0.27 33.04
CA GLY A 97 -16.83 -0.95 33.83
C GLY A 97 -17.06 -2.40 33.41
N ASP A 98 -17.79 -3.13 34.26
CA ASP A 98 -18.22 -4.50 33.96
C ASP A 98 -19.17 -4.52 32.76
N VAL A 99 -19.09 -5.60 31.98
CA VAL A 99 -20.02 -5.89 30.88
C VAL A 99 -20.70 -7.22 31.21
N ARG A 100 -22.04 -7.23 31.27
CA ARG A 100 -22.85 -8.39 31.71
C ARG A 100 -23.78 -8.89 30.60
N GLY A 101 -23.20 -9.29 29.48
CA GLY A 101 -23.89 -9.93 28.37
C GLY A 101 -23.49 -11.38 28.16
N ASP A 102 -23.89 -11.92 27.01
CA ASP A 102 -23.47 -13.23 26.54
C ASP A 102 -23.38 -13.23 25.01
N TYR A 103 -22.88 -14.32 24.42
CA TYR A 103 -22.84 -14.46 22.97
C TYR A 103 -24.21 -14.30 22.34
N HIS A 104 -24.25 -13.61 21.20
CA HIS A 104 -25.48 -13.34 20.46
C HIS A 104 -25.26 -13.55 18.95
N LEU A 105 -26.36 -13.51 18.20
CA LEU A 105 -26.27 -13.57 16.74
C LEU A 105 -25.54 -12.31 16.21
N PRO A 106 -24.64 -12.43 15.21
CA PRO A 106 -23.93 -11.28 14.66
C PRO A 106 -24.89 -10.24 14.11
N PHE A 107 -24.53 -8.98 14.31
CA PHE A 107 -25.30 -7.82 13.84
C PHE A 107 -26.71 -7.71 14.43
N VAL A 108 -27.06 -8.58 15.39
CA VAL A 108 -28.24 -8.50 16.25
C VAL A 108 -27.75 -8.17 17.65
N TYR A 109 -27.66 -6.88 17.92
CA TYR A 109 -27.12 -6.35 19.17
C TYR A 109 -28.22 -6.35 20.24
N SER A 110 -28.25 -7.42 21.04
CA SER A 110 -29.16 -7.57 22.17
C SER A 110 -28.38 -7.82 23.45
N GLY A 111 -28.71 -7.08 24.51
CA GLY A 111 -28.01 -7.18 25.80
C GLY A 111 -26.81 -6.25 25.93
N ASP A 112 -26.13 -6.35 27.06
CA ASP A 112 -24.97 -5.52 27.40
C ASP A 112 -23.73 -6.02 26.64
N HIS A 113 -23.12 -5.15 25.85
CA HIS A 113 -21.92 -5.44 25.07
C HIS A 113 -21.19 -4.12 24.80
N LYS A 114 -19.90 -4.21 24.46
CA LYS A 114 -19.07 -3.06 24.09
C LYS A 114 -18.29 -3.35 22.82
N PHE A 115 -18.47 -2.51 21.80
CA PHE A 115 -17.67 -2.60 20.58
C PHE A 115 -16.18 -2.33 20.86
N VAL A 116 -15.34 -3.07 20.16
CA VAL A 116 -13.88 -2.94 20.07
C VAL A 116 -13.47 -2.56 18.65
N GLU A 117 -14.12 -3.15 17.63
CA GLU A 117 -13.91 -2.80 16.22
C GLU A 117 -15.22 -2.92 15.43
N ARG A 118 -15.39 -2.05 14.43
CA ARG A 118 -16.44 -2.17 13.41
C ARG A 118 -15.84 -1.93 12.02
N ASN A 119 -16.29 -2.67 11.03
CA ASN A 119 -15.85 -2.53 9.64
C ASN A 119 -17.05 -2.57 8.71
N SER A 120 -17.07 -1.67 7.74
CA SER A 120 -18.05 -1.64 6.66
C SER A 120 -17.32 -1.35 5.37
N LYS A 121 -17.45 -2.23 4.38
CA LYS A 121 -16.82 -2.09 3.08
C LYS A 121 -17.83 -2.42 1.98
N THR A 122 -17.95 -1.52 1.02
CA THR A 122 -18.76 -1.69 -0.18
C THR A 122 -17.85 -1.52 -1.38
N THR A 123 -17.89 -2.47 -2.31
CA THR A 123 -17.19 -2.36 -3.58
C THR A 123 -18.15 -2.63 -4.72
N LEU A 124 -17.99 -1.90 -5.81
CA LEU A 124 -18.68 -2.12 -7.07
C LEU A 124 -17.64 -2.23 -8.17
N TYR A 125 -17.57 -3.40 -8.80
CA TYR A 125 -16.75 -3.61 -9.98
C TYR A 125 -17.67 -3.83 -11.18
N ALA A 126 -17.59 -2.96 -12.18
CA ALA A 126 -18.42 -3.05 -13.38
C ALA A 126 -17.57 -2.82 -14.63
N GLY A 127 -17.94 -3.39 -15.76
CA GLY A 127 -17.20 -3.15 -16.99
C GLY A 127 -17.83 -3.78 -18.22
N LEU A 128 -17.29 -3.41 -19.37
CA LEU A 128 -17.64 -3.96 -20.67
C LEU A 128 -16.56 -4.94 -21.11
N ARG A 129 -16.97 -5.97 -21.83
CA ARG A 129 -16.10 -7.00 -22.40
C ARG A 129 -16.11 -6.87 -23.92
N ARG A 130 -14.92 -6.89 -24.53
CA ARG A 130 -14.73 -6.94 -26.00
C ARG A 130 -15.47 -5.81 -26.74
N LEU A 131 -15.39 -4.59 -26.22
CA LEU A 131 -15.83 -3.39 -26.95
C LEU A 131 -14.77 -3.06 -28.02
N TRP A 132 -14.82 -3.78 -29.14
CA TRP A 132 -13.79 -3.76 -30.18
C TRP A 132 -12.43 -4.19 -29.61
N ILE A 133 -11.44 -3.30 -29.57
CA ILE A 133 -10.13 -3.53 -28.96
C ILE A 133 -10.08 -3.15 -27.47
N PHE A 134 -11.17 -2.66 -26.88
CA PHE A 134 -11.19 -2.16 -25.51
C PHE A 134 -12.02 -3.06 -24.59
N SER A 135 -11.63 -3.19 -23.32
CA SER A 135 -12.46 -3.81 -22.28
C SER A 135 -12.50 -2.94 -21.01
N PRO A 136 -13.16 -1.76 -21.07
CA PRO A 136 -13.14 -0.81 -19.97
C PRO A 136 -13.81 -1.38 -18.73
N SER A 137 -13.24 -1.06 -17.57
CA SER A 137 -13.82 -1.39 -16.27
C SER A 137 -13.67 -0.25 -15.28
N VAL A 138 -14.61 -0.17 -14.35
CA VAL A 138 -14.66 0.76 -13.24
C VAL A 138 -14.69 -0.04 -11.95
N ARG A 139 -13.89 0.38 -10.97
CA ARG A 139 -13.93 -0.13 -9.61
C ARG A 139 -14.17 1.03 -8.67
N THR A 140 -15.27 0.95 -7.93
CA THR A 140 -15.63 1.91 -6.89
C THR A 140 -15.59 1.22 -5.55
N GLU A 141 -15.01 1.86 -4.54
CA GLU A 141 -14.83 1.30 -3.20
C GLU A 141 -15.09 2.36 -2.14
N PHE A 142 -15.89 2.00 -1.14
CA PHE A 142 -16.02 2.73 0.11
C PHE A 142 -15.71 1.77 1.24
N GLN A 143 -14.82 2.15 2.14
CA GLN A 143 -14.52 1.42 3.36
C GLN A 143 -14.53 2.39 4.54
N TYR A 144 -15.08 1.93 5.65
CA TYR A 144 -15.08 2.65 6.90
C TYR A 144 -14.82 1.68 8.03
N PHE A 145 -13.74 1.93 8.76
CA PHE A 145 -13.25 1.08 9.84
C PHE A 145 -13.14 1.91 11.11
N GLU A 146 -13.58 1.34 12.22
CA GLU A 146 -13.54 1.95 13.53
C GLU A 146 -12.85 1.03 14.51
N ASN A 147 -12.06 1.61 15.40
CA ASN A 147 -11.33 0.90 16.42
C ASN A 147 -11.03 1.81 17.62
N ARG A 148 -10.25 1.28 18.58
CA ARG A 148 -9.82 2.03 19.77
C ARG A 148 -10.98 2.69 20.49
N PHE A 149 -12.05 1.93 20.68
CA PHE A 149 -13.15 2.40 21.49
C PHE A 149 -12.64 2.55 22.94
N ARG A 150 -12.96 3.68 23.57
CA ARG A 150 -12.58 3.96 24.95
C ARG A 150 -13.68 4.69 25.69
N ASP A 151 -13.83 4.37 26.96
CA ASP A 151 -14.75 5.07 27.86
C ASP A 151 -14.09 6.37 28.34
N TYR A 152 -14.88 7.45 28.41
CA TYR A 152 -14.38 8.72 28.94
C TYR A 152 -14.13 8.61 30.44
N GLN A 153 -13.00 9.17 30.88
CA GLN A 153 -12.70 9.37 32.29
C GLN A 153 -13.64 10.40 32.92
N GLU A 154 -13.78 10.40 34.25
CA GLU A 154 -14.70 11.31 34.96
C GLU A 154 -14.51 12.79 34.58
N ALA A 155 -13.27 13.23 34.39
CA ALA A 155 -12.97 14.60 33.97
C ALA A 155 -13.43 14.91 32.54
N GLU A 156 -13.30 13.96 31.61
CA GLU A 156 -13.75 14.12 30.21
C GLU A 156 -15.28 14.11 30.12
N ARG A 157 -15.96 13.32 30.97
CA ARG A 157 -17.44 13.22 31.02
C ARG A 157 -18.14 14.54 31.30
N VAL A 158 -17.50 15.45 32.04
CA VAL A 158 -18.05 16.78 32.32
C VAL A 158 -18.21 17.60 31.03
N THR A 159 -17.31 17.40 30.06
CA THR A 159 -17.26 18.15 28.79
C THR A 159 -17.85 17.38 27.61
N SER A 160 -17.87 16.04 27.66
CA SER A 160 -18.33 15.19 26.56
C SER A 160 -19.86 15.16 26.41
N GLY A 161 -20.59 15.84 27.29
CA GLY A 161 -22.05 15.93 27.27
C GLY A 161 -22.69 14.54 27.39
N PRO A 162 -23.54 14.12 26.42
CA PRO A 162 -24.23 12.83 26.49
C PRO A 162 -23.36 11.64 26.09
N PHE A 163 -22.13 11.85 25.61
CA PHE A 163 -21.27 10.77 25.14
C PHE A 163 -20.49 10.14 26.28
N GLU A 164 -20.58 8.82 26.38
CA GLU A 164 -19.86 8.02 27.38
C GLU A 164 -18.53 7.48 26.86
N ARG A 165 -18.36 7.42 25.53
CA ARG A 165 -17.23 6.79 24.86
C ARG A 165 -16.72 7.61 23.68
N SER A 166 -15.49 7.34 23.27
CA SER A 166 -14.89 7.81 22.02
C SER A 166 -14.30 6.65 21.21
N LYS A 167 -14.00 6.91 19.95
CA LYS A 167 -13.41 5.95 19.01
C LYS A 167 -12.49 6.64 18.00
N ASP A 168 -11.61 5.86 17.40
CA ASP A 168 -10.86 6.27 16.20
C ASP A 168 -11.54 5.67 14.95
N ALA A 169 -11.43 6.35 13.82
CA ALA A 169 -12.00 5.87 12.56
C ALA A 169 -11.09 6.11 11.36
N ARG A 170 -11.28 5.28 10.32
CA ARG A 170 -10.60 5.37 9.04
C ARG A 170 -11.64 5.23 7.92
N GLY A 171 -11.87 6.31 7.20
CA GLY A 171 -12.68 6.33 5.98
C GLY A 171 -11.80 6.26 4.74
N TYR A 172 -12.17 5.43 3.78
CA TYR A 172 -11.49 5.29 2.50
C TYR A 172 -12.52 5.28 1.38
N VAL A 173 -12.35 6.17 0.41
CA VAL A 173 -13.10 6.16 -0.86
C VAL A 173 -12.10 5.97 -1.99
N SER A 174 -12.42 5.12 -2.96
CA SER A 174 -11.68 5.03 -4.21
C SER A 174 -12.60 4.84 -5.40
N ASN A 175 -12.21 5.45 -6.52
CA ASN A 175 -12.82 5.23 -7.81
C ASN A 175 -11.70 5.09 -8.83
N GLY A 176 -11.69 3.96 -9.53
CA GLY A 176 -10.69 3.65 -10.53
C GLY A 176 -11.33 3.25 -11.85
N PHE A 177 -10.70 3.69 -12.93
CA PHE A 177 -11.03 3.32 -14.29
C PHE A 177 -9.84 2.59 -14.90
N THR A 178 -10.08 1.49 -15.60
CA THR A 178 -9.05 0.71 -16.29
C THR A 178 -9.52 0.45 -17.72
N LEU A 179 -8.68 0.79 -18.70
CA LEU A 179 -8.90 0.61 -20.12
C LEU A 179 -7.78 -0.27 -20.69
N PRO A 180 -7.91 -1.60 -20.56
CA PRO A 180 -7.05 -2.51 -21.28
C PRO A 180 -7.37 -2.46 -22.78
N VAL A 181 -6.32 -2.50 -23.59
CA VAL A 181 -6.39 -2.56 -25.05
C VAL A 181 -5.88 -3.91 -25.52
N ASP A 182 -6.75 -4.65 -26.20
CA ASP A 182 -6.50 -5.95 -26.78
C ASP A 182 -6.35 -5.84 -28.31
N PHE A 183 -5.13 -6.07 -28.79
CA PHE A 183 -4.79 -6.02 -30.21
C PHE A 183 -4.87 -7.38 -30.91
N HIS A 184 -5.33 -8.46 -30.25
CA HIS A 184 -5.38 -9.80 -30.84
C HIS A 184 -6.20 -9.88 -32.14
N GLY A 185 -7.19 -8.99 -32.31
CA GLY A 185 -8.02 -8.91 -33.52
C GLY A 185 -7.42 -8.13 -34.70
N VAL A 186 -6.25 -7.49 -34.53
CA VAL A 186 -5.64 -6.61 -35.54
C VAL A 186 -4.24 -7.14 -35.91
N PRO A 187 -4.08 -7.90 -37.01
CA PRO A 187 -2.80 -8.54 -37.36
C PRO A 187 -1.61 -7.58 -37.45
N ALA A 188 -1.85 -6.35 -37.93
CA ALA A 188 -0.83 -5.32 -38.05
C ALA A 188 -0.25 -4.84 -36.69
N LEU A 189 -0.98 -5.04 -35.58
CA LEU A 189 -0.59 -4.62 -34.23
C LEU A 189 -0.32 -5.82 -33.30
N SER A 190 -0.17 -7.02 -33.86
CA SER A 190 0.08 -8.27 -33.11
C SER A 190 1.42 -8.27 -32.32
N PHE A 191 2.31 -7.33 -32.63
CA PHE A 191 3.54 -7.06 -31.87
C PHE A 191 3.25 -6.40 -30.52
N VAL A 192 2.13 -5.72 -30.33
CA VAL A 192 1.73 -5.16 -29.02
C VAL A 192 1.08 -6.25 -28.19
N LYS A 193 1.81 -6.78 -27.19
CA LYS A 193 1.34 -7.88 -26.32
C LYS A 193 0.40 -7.40 -25.22
N GLY A 194 0.45 -6.12 -24.87
CA GLY A 194 -0.50 -5.54 -23.93
C GLY A 194 -0.31 -4.04 -23.81
N CYS A 195 -1.42 -3.32 -23.72
CA CYS A 195 -1.46 -1.91 -23.36
C CYS A 195 -2.58 -1.71 -22.35
N ASN A 196 -2.29 -1.02 -21.25
CA ASN A 196 -3.28 -0.74 -20.21
C ASN A 196 -3.13 0.70 -19.74
N PHE A 197 -4.22 1.44 -19.84
CA PHE A 197 -4.35 2.74 -19.21
C PHE A 197 -5.22 2.58 -17.96
N SER A 198 -4.78 3.12 -16.83
CA SER A 198 -5.60 3.19 -15.63
C SER A 198 -5.54 4.57 -15.00
N TYR A 199 -6.66 4.94 -14.39
CA TYR A 199 -6.78 6.10 -13.52
C TYR A 199 -7.36 5.62 -12.19
N THR A 200 -6.91 6.19 -11.09
CA THR A 200 -7.48 5.93 -9.77
C THR A 200 -7.43 7.20 -8.95
N ARG A 201 -8.60 7.60 -8.44
CA ARG A 201 -8.74 8.53 -7.33
C ARG A 201 -8.90 7.75 -6.04
N SER A 202 -8.23 8.18 -4.99
CA SER A 202 -8.50 7.73 -3.63
C SER A 202 -8.46 8.87 -2.63
N LEU A 203 -9.30 8.75 -1.61
CA LEU A 203 -9.45 9.68 -0.50
C LEU A 203 -9.37 8.86 0.78
N LEU A 204 -8.43 9.22 1.65
CA LEU A 204 -8.24 8.60 2.95
C LEU A 204 -8.44 9.65 4.03
N LEU A 205 -9.37 9.36 4.94
CA LEU A 205 -9.66 10.14 6.13
C LEU A 205 -9.28 9.29 7.35
N GLN A 206 -8.45 9.81 8.22
CA GLN A 206 -8.21 9.20 9.53
C GLN A 206 -8.66 10.18 10.60
N GLU A 207 -9.48 9.73 11.52
CA GLU A 207 -10.04 10.54 12.59
C GLU A 207 -9.68 9.89 13.93
N ALA A 208 -9.35 10.73 14.90
CA ALA A 208 -9.02 10.31 16.26
C ALA A 208 -9.95 10.97 17.27
N ALA A 209 -10.26 10.25 18.34
CA ALA A 209 -11.09 10.72 19.45
C ALA A 209 -12.46 11.28 19.01
N ILE A 210 -13.14 10.57 18.11
CA ILE A 210 -14.51 10.87 17.70
C ILE A 210 -15.47 10.50 18.84
N PRO A 211 -16.43 11.36 19.21
CA PRO A 211 -17.49 11.00 20.16
C PRO A 211 -18.33 9.82 19.64
N TYR A 212 -18.53 8.80 20.46
CA TYR A 212 -19.30 7.62 20.09
C TYR A 212 -20.74 7.70 20.60
N GLU A 213 -21.70 7.62 19.68
CA GLU A 213 -23.15 7.77 19.95
C GLU A 213 -23.81 6.60 20.69
N GLY A 214 -23.05 5.54 20.98
CA GLY A 214 -23.48 4.42 21.83
C GLY A 214 -23.83 3.14 21.07
N GLU A 215 -23.92 2.06 21.83
CA GLU A 215 -24.05 0.69 21.31
C GLU A 215 -25.42 0.39 20.69
N GLY A 216 -26.45 1.11 21.11
CA GLY A 216 -27.81 1.00 20.56
C GLY A 216 -28.03 1.73 19.23
N VAL A 217 -27.05 2.50 18.75
CA VAL A 217 -27.16 3.28 17.51
C VAL A 217 -26.50 2.52 16.36
N ALA A 218 -27.25 2.31 15.27
CA ALA A 218 -26.73 1.67 14.08
C ALA A 218 -25.63 2.53 13.42
N ALA A 219 -24.52 1.92 12.98
CA ALA A 219 -23.38 2.64 12.40
C ALA A 219 -23.72 3.58 11.22
N LEU A 220 -24.76 3.24 10.44
CA LEU A 220 -25.26 4.06 9.33
C LEU A 220 -26.19 5.20 9.75
N ARG A 221 -26.59 5.27 11.02
CA ARG A 221 -27.40 6.37 11.57
C ARG A 221 -26.58 7.36 12.36
N GLU A 222 -25.34 7.01 12.69
CA GLU A 222 -24.48 7.85 13.49
C GLU A 222 -24.14 9.15 12.75
N GLU A 223 -24.27 10.28 13.45
CA GLU A 223 -23.88 11.61 12.99
C GLU A 223 -22.36 11.71 12.85
N TYR A 224 -21.62 11.24 13.85
CA TYR A 224 -20.15 11.25 13.86
C TYR A 224 -19.54 9.93 13.33
N GLY A 225 -20.34 9.09 12.68
CA GLY A 225 -19.91 7.80 12.13
C GLY A 225 -19.80 7.77 10.60
N ILE A 226 -20.26 6.66 10.01
CA ILE A 226 -20.18 6.39 8.56
C ILE A 226 -20.74 7.55 7.73
N ASN A 227 -21.83 8.18 8.16
CA ASN A 227 -22.48 9.24 7.39
C ASN A 227 -21.60 10.47 7.20
N ARG A 228 -20.89 10.90 8.25
CA ARG A 228 -19.98 12.05 8.17
C ARG A 228 -18.80 11.75 7.26
N ALA A 229 -18.18 10.58 7.42
CA ALA A 229 -17.08 10.15 6.56
C ALA A 229 -17.54 10.00 5.10
N PHE A 230 -18.68 9.35 4.86
CA PHE A 230 -19.23 9.16 3.53
C PHE A 230 -19.53 10.52 2.88
N ARG A 231 -20.32 11.38 3.52
CA ARG A 231 -20.59 12.75 2.99
C ARG A 231 -19.29 13.51 2.77
N GLY A 232 -18.35 13.42 3.71
CA GLY A 232 -17.05 14.07 3.64
C GLY A 232 -16.22 13.70 2.41
N LEU A 233 -16.34 12.47 1.92
CA LEU A 233 -15.46 11.91 0.88
C LEU A 233 -16.17 11.59 -0.44
N SER A 234 -17.48 11.30 -0.41
CA SER A 234 -18.23 10.78 -1.56
C SER A 234 -18.24 11.72 -2.75
N ASP A 235 -18.33 13.02 -2.49
CA ASP A 235 -18.46 14.04 -3.55
C ASP A 235 -17.24 13.98 -4.47
N ALA A 236 -16.05 14.34 -3.97
CA ALA A 236 -14.83 14.29 -4.77
C ALA A 236 -14.41 12.87 -5.16
N GLY A 237 -14.79 11.86 -4.37
CA GLY A 237 -14.39 10.48 -4.58
C GLY A 237 -15.16 9.75 -5.68
N PHE A 238 -16.46 10.02 -5.85
CA PHE A 238 -17.32 9.33 -6.81
C PHE A 238 -17.85 10.23 -7.93
N ASP A 239 -18.01 11.54 -7.70
CA ASP A 239 -18.50 12.47 -8.73
C ASP A 239 -17.37 12.89 -9.69
N MET A 240 -17.13 12.03 -10.68
CA MET A 240 -16.17 12.27 -11.75
C MET A 240 -16.65 13.32 -12.78
N PHE A 241 -17.90 13.77 -12.71
CA PHE A 241 -18.40 14.82 -13.59
C PHE A 241 -18.04 16.21 -13.05
N SER A 242 -18.34 16.46 -11.77
CA SER A 242 -17.96 17.72 -11.11
C SER A 242 -16.46 17.81 -10.88
N TYR A 243 -15.83 16.67 -10.57
CA TYR A 243 -14.39 16.57 -10.34
C TYR A 243 -13.76 15.65 -11.39
N PRO A 244 -13.58 16.11 -12.64
CA PRO A 244 -12.96 15.29 -13.67
C PRO A 244 -11.56 14.86 -13.26
N PRO A 245 -11.00 13.80 -13.87
CA PRO A 245 -9.73 13.21 -13.45
C PRO A 245 -8.55 14.20 -13.33
N TRP A 246 -8.53 15.28 -14.11
CA TRP A 246 -7.46 16.31 -14.08
C TRP A 246 -7.73 17.46 -13.08
N HIS A 247 -8.90 17.51 -12.46
CA HIS A 247 -9.37 18.65 -11.66
C HIS A 247 -8.41 19.04 -10.53
N PHE A 248 -7.87 18.08 -9.79
CA PHE A 248 -7.03 18.36 -8.62
C PHE A 248 -5.55 18.64 -8.95
N PHE A 249 -5.14 18.46 -10.21
CA PHE A 249 -3.78 18.77 -10.63
C PHE A 249 -3.53 20.27 -10.78
N THR A 250 -4.52 21.04 -11.23
CA THR A 250 -4.36 22.48 -11.51
C THR A 250 -5.57 23.27 -11.04
N GLY A 251 -5.37 24.52 -10.64
CA GLY A 251 -6.41 25.42 -10.13
C GLY A 251 -5.86 26.82 -9.88
N ARG A 252 -6.70 27.85 -10.02
CA ARG A 252 -6.33 29.26 -9.76
C ARG A 252 -5.08 29.75 -10.51
N GLY A 253 -4.82 29.22 -11.71
CA GLY A 253 -3.61 29.53 -12.50
C GLY A 253 -2.34 28.80 -12.04
N ASN A 254 -2.41 27.99 -10.97
CA ASN A 254 -1.30 27.19 -10.45
C ASN A 254 -1.77 25.75 -10.11
N PHE A 255 -1.14 25.08 -9.14
CA PHE A 255 -1.50 23.74 -8.66
C PHE A 255 -2.50 23.75 -7.48
N ALA A 256 -3.49 24.65 -7.43
CA ALA A 256 -4.26 24.91 -6.20
C ALA A 256 -5.36 23.89 -5.82
N ASN A 257 -6.10 23.34 -6.78
CA ASN A 257 -7.37 22.65 -6.47
C ASN A 257 -7.22 21.49 -5.46
N GLY A 258 -6.15 20.70 -5.56
CA GLY A 258 -5.87 19.60 -4.62
C GLY A 258 -5.63 20.07 -3.18
N ARG A 259 -4.76 21.08 -2.99
CA ARG A 259 -4.50 21.65 -1.65
C ARG A 259 -5.70 22.42 -1.10
N ASP A 260 -6.45 23.13 -1.94
CA ASP A 260 -7.65 23.85 -1.53
C ASP A 260 -8.74 22.88 -1.04
N PHE A 261 -8.90 21.74 -1.72
CA PHE A 261 -9.81 20.70 -1.28
C PHE A 261 -9.41 20.15 0.10
N ALA A 262 -8.14 19.78 0.28
CA ALA A 262 -7.63 19.25 1.55
C ALA A 262 -7.69 20.27 2.70
N TYR A 263 -7.52 21.56 2.40
CA TYR A 263 -7.63 22.65 3.38
C TYR A 263 -9.07 22.93 3.81
N ASN A 264 -10.04 22.85 2.90
CA ASN A 264 -11.42 23.24 3.22
C ASN A 264 -12.27 22.07 3.74
N ARG A 265 -11.92 20.82 3.39
CA ARG A 265 -12.74 19.66 3.73
C ARG A 265 -12.40 19.08 5.10
N LEU A 266 -13.43 18.94 5.94
CA LEU A 266 -13.33 18.37 7.29
C LEU A 266 -12.25 19.05 8.17
N ASN A 267 -11.93 20.32 7.90
CA ASN A 267 -10.84 21.04 8.56
C ASN A 267 -11.31 21.88 9.76
N ARG A 268 -12.31 21.39 10.49
CA ARG A 268 -12.85 22.03 11.69
C ARG A 268 -13.02 20.99 12.78
N LYS A 269 -12.80 21.40 14.02
CA LYS A 269 -13.08 20.55 15.18
C LYS A 269 -14.55 20.17 15.24
N ILE A 270 -14.82 18.98 15.79
CA ILE A 270 -16.18 18.55 16.10
C ILE A 270 -16.68 19.36 17.31
N LEU A 271 -17.95 19.74 17.26
CA LEU A 271 -18.67 20.35 18.38
C LEU A 271 -19.55 19.28 19.01
N TYR A 272 -19.53 19.18 20.34
CA TYR A 272 -20.54 18.43 21.08
C TYR A 272 -21.91 19.11 20.92
N PRO A 273 -23.03 18.40 21.16
CA PRO A 273 -24.38 18.99 21.11
C PRO A 273 -24.57 20.25 21.98
N GLY A 274 -23.79 20.39 23.06
CA GLY A 274 -23.78 21.57 23.93
C GLY A 274 -22.98 22.76 23.39
N GLY A 275 -22.36 22.65 22.21
CA GLY A 275 -21.56 23.71 21.57
C GLY A 275 -20.09 23.75 21.97
N GLU A 276 -19.66 22.95 22.95
CA GLU A 276 -18.24 22.80 23.32
C GLU A 276 -17.46 22.03 22.25
N GLN A 277 -16.21 22.42 22.01
CA GLN A 277 -15.33 21.72 21.06
C GLN A 277 -14.77 20.44 21.68
N ALA A 278 -14.78 19.35 20.90
CA ALA A 278 -14.05 18.14 21.23
C ALA A 278 -12.53 18.43 21.19
N GLY A 279 -11.94 18.72 22.36
CA GLY A 279 -10.55 19.20 22.47
C GLY A 279 -9.52 18.24 21.87
N ASN A 280 -9.74 16.93 22.06
CA ASN A 280 -8.85 15.86 21.64
C ASN A 280 -9.08 15.40 20.19
N TYR A 281 -10.13 15.88 19.53
CA TYR A 281 -10.42 15.48 18.15
C TYR A 281 -9.40 16.07 17.18
N THR A 282 -8.88 15.20 16.32
CA THR A 282 -8.08 15.59 15.15
C THR A 282 -8.37 14.65 14.00
N ASN A 283 -8.00 15.05 12.79
CA ASN A 283 -8.11 14.23 11.61
C ASN A 283 -7.00 14.55 10.60
N SER A 284 -6.69 13.54 9.78
CA SER A 284 -5.88 13.67 8.59
C SER A 284 -6.73 13.35 7.36
N LEU A 285 -6.51 14.10 6.28
CA LEU A 285 -7.18 13.91 5.00
C LEU A 285 -6.16 13.87 3.89
N LYS A 286 -6.18 12.80 3.10
CA LYS A 286 -5.27 12.57 1.98
C LYS A 286 -6.07 12.29 0.71
N LEU A 287 -5.84 13.09 -0.31
CA LEU A 287 -6.33 12.92 -1.68
C LEU A 287 -5.17 12.42 -2.55
N VAL A 288 -5.41 11.37 -3.32
CA VAL A 288 -4.48 10.82 -4.29
C VAL A 288 -5.18 10.64 -5.62
N ASP A 289 -4.69 11.29 -6.65
CA ASP A 289 -5.01 10.97 -8.04
C ASP A 289 -3.80 10.29 -8.69
N SER A 290 -4.01 9.21 -9.43
CA SER A 290 -2.94 8.49 -10.10
C SER A 290 -3.39 8.01 -11.48
N TYR A 291 -2.56 8.27 -12.48
CA TYR A 291 -2.65 7.73 -13.83
C TYR A 291 -1.50 6.79 -14.07
N SER A 292 -1.76 5.65 -14.69
CA SER A 292 -0.72 4.78 -15.19
C SER A 292 -1.01 4.35 -16.63
N LEU A 293 0.04 4.30 -17.44
CA LEU A 293 0.04 3.76 -18.78
C LEU A 293 1.16 2.74 -18.85
N ASN A 294 0.83 1.50 -19.20
CA ASN A 294 1.82 0.44 -19.36
C ASN A 294 1.64 -0.21 -20.73
N THR A 295 2.75 -0.44 -21.43
CA THR A 295 2.78 -1.07 -22.75
C THR A 295 3.91 -2.08 -22.85
N THR A 296 3.62 -3.20 -23.49
CA THR A 296 4.60 -4.23 -23.82
C THR A 296 4.51 -4.53 -25.30
N MET A 297 5.62 -4.36 -26.01
CA MET A 297 5.78 -4.65 -27.43
C MET A 297 6.84 -5.72 -27.61
N ASP A 298 6.56 -6.72 -28.42
CA ASP A 298 7.43 -7.85 -28.70
C ASP A 298 7.58 -7.98 -30.22
N PHE A 299 8.78 -7.68 -30.68
CA PHE A 299 9.23 -7.76 -32.07
C PHE A 299 10.08 -9.02 -32.32
N GLU A 300 9.86 -10.08 -31.54
CA GLU A 300 10.55 -11.38 -31.52
C GLU A 300 12.02 -11.30 -31.06
N LYS A 301 12.82 -10.44 -31.70
CA LYS A 301 14.23 -10.21 -31.37
C LYS A 301 14.43 -9.11 -30.34
N VAL A 302 13.43 -8.22 -30.19
CA VAL A 302 13.48 -7.07 -29.29
C VAL A 302 12.15 -6.99 -28.55
N ILE A 303 12.21 -6.95 -27.23
CA ILE A 303 11.06 -6.71 -26.36
C ILE A 303 11.21 -5.32 -25.76
N VAL A 304 10.24 -4.46 -26.01
CA VAL A 304 10.19 -3.10 -25.46
C VAL A 304 9.06 -3.04 -24.43
N THR A 305 9.39 -2.71 -23.20
CA THR A 305 8.42 -2.39 -22.16
C THR A 305 8.51 -0.90 -21.84
N GLY A 306 7.36 -0.24 -21.83
CA GLY A 306 7.22 1.17 -21.51
C GLY A 306 6.17 1.35 -20.42
N GLY A 307 6.46 2.25 -19.49
CA GLY A 307 5.52 2.65 -18.45
C GLY A 307 5.57 4.16 -18.24
N GLY A 308 4.43 4.74 -17.90
CA GLY A 308 4.30 6.13 -17.51
C GLY A 308 3.34 6.22 -16.33
N ASN A 309 3.67 7.04 -15.35
CA ASN A 309 2.81 7.30 -14.21
C ASN A 309 2.79 8.79 -13.90
N LEU A 310 1.59 9.33 -13.68
CA LEU A 310 1.38 10.70 -13.23
C LEU A 310 0.49 10.63 -12.00
N SER A 311 0.99 11.07 -10.86
CA SER A 311 0.22 11.11 -9.63
C SER A 311 0.28 12.47 -8.97
N GLN A 312 -0.79 12.80 -8.26
CA GLN A 312 -0.87 13.96 -7.39
C GLN A 312 -1.30 13.45 -6.01
N VAL A 313 -0.66 13.99 -4.98
CA VAL A 313 -0.99 13.73 -3.58
C VAL A 313 -1.17 15.06 -2.89
N SER A 314 -2.31 15.28 -2.24
CA SER A 314 -2.56 16.40 -1.35
C SER A 314 -2.98 15.87 0.01
N GLU A 315 -2.26 16.26 1.06
CA GLU A 315 -2.43 15.67 2.39
C GLU A 315 -2.41 16.75 3.47
N ARG A 316 -3.41 16.73 4.35
CA ARG A 316 -3.45 17.49 5.60
C ARG A 316 -3.34 16.49 6.75
N GLN A 317 -2.40 16.70 7.68
CA GLN A 317 -2.13 15.74 8.76
C GLN A 317 -2.96 15.97 10.02
N THR A 318 -3.37 17.21 10.30
CA THR A 318 -4.15 17.57 11.48
C THR A 318 -5.23 18.58 11.14
N VAL A 319 -6.28 18.66 11.96
CA VAL A 319 -7.26 19.76 11.89
C VAL A 319 -6.54 21.09 12.05
N GLU A 320 -6.97 22.08 11.27
CA GLU A 320 -6.37 23.41 11.13
C GLU A 320 -4.93 23.40 10.60
N GLY A 321 -4.39 22.23 10.23
CA GLY A 321 -3.09 22.08 9.61
C GLY A 321 -3.08 22.54 8.15
N ILE A 322 -1.89 22.90 7.67
CA ILE A 322 -1.66 23.32 6.28
C ILE A 322 -1.40 22.07 5.44
N PRO A 323 -2.13 21.85 4.34
CA PRO A 323 -1.91 20.69 3.48
C PRO A 323 -0.60 20.79 2.72
N GLN A 324 0.02 19.64 2.49
CA GLN A 324 1.16 19.48 1.60
C GLN A 324 0.69 18.93 0.26
N GLN A 325 1.36 19.32 -0.82
CA GLN A 325 1.03 18.81 -2.15
C GLN A 325 2.28 18.44 -2.93
N VAL A 326 2.26 17.24 -3.51
CA VAL A 326 3.31 16.71 -4.37
C VAL A 326 2.67 16.17 -5.65
N VAL A 327 3.27 16.49 -6.79
CA VAL A 327 2.91 15.90 -8.07
C VAL A 327 4.12 15.15 -8.61
N THR A 328 3.95 13.87 -8.89
CA THR A 328 5.01 12.99 -9.37
C THR A 328 4.71 12.53 -10.78
N LEU A 329 5.67 12.73 -11.68
CA LEU A 329 5.67 12.15 -13.02
C LEU A 329 6.81 11.14 -13.08
N SER A 330 6.53 9.94 -13.56
CA SER A 330 7.57 8.98 -13.87
C SER A 330 7.33 8.35 -15.23
N ALA A 331 8.42 8.00 -15.90
CA ALA A 331 8.39 7.27 -17.16
C ALA A 331 9.54 6.28 -17.15
N ASN A 332 9.27 5.04 -17.51
CA ASN A 332 10.26 3.99 -17.63
C ASN A 332 10.21 3.40 -19.02
N THR A 333 11.37 3.11 -19.57
CA THR A 333 11.51 2.39 -20.84
C THR A 333 12.60 1.36 -20.69
N ASN A 334 12.32 0.15 -21.15
CA ASN A 334 13.22 -0.98 -21.04
C ASN A 334 13.17 -1.77 -22.35
N ILE A 335 14.34 -2.00 -22.91
CA ILE A 335 14.55 -2.67 -24.18
C ILE A 335 15.42 -3.89 -23.91
N ASN A 336 14.85 -5.06 -24.14
CA ASN A 336 15.51 -6.35 -24.03
C ASN A 336 15.77 -6.91 -25.42
N PHE A 337 17.03 -7.22 -25.70
CA PHE A 337 17.43 -7.84 -26.95
C PHE A 337 17.60 -9.35 -26.73
N GLY A 338 16.96 -10.13 -27.60
CA GLY A 338 17.06 -11.58 -27.62
C GLY A 338 18.41 -12.10 -28.12
N PRO A 339 18.69 -13.39 -27.92
CA PRO A 339 20.00 -14.02 -28.18
C PRO A 339 20.40 -14.10 -29.66
N HIS A 340 19.50 -13.74 -30.58
CA HIS A 340 19.75 -13.70 -32.02
C HIS A 340 19.76 -12.27 -32.60
N ALA A 341 19.73 -11.24 -31.73
CA ALA A 341 19.93 -9.87 -32.16
C ALA A 341 21.42 -9.67 -32.49
N ASN A 342 21.72 -9.33 -33.75
CA ASN A 342 23.05 -9.13 -34.30
C ASN A 342 23.82 -8.01 -33.58
N PHE A 343 24.36 -8.27 -32.39
CA PHE A 343 25.37 -7.40 -31.81
C PHE A 343 26.75 -7.80 -32.35
N LEU A 344 27.53 -6.80 -32.74
CA LEU A 344 28.86 -6.90 -33.37
C LEU A 344 29.94 -7.55 -32.47
N PHE A 345 29.58 -8.05 -31.29
CA PHE A 345 30.48 -8.61 -30.29
C PHE A 345 30.35 -10.13 -30.26
N GLN A 346 30.96 -10.81 -31.24
CA GLN A 346 31.18 -12.27 -31.19
C GLN A 346 32.30 -12.58 -30.18
N PHE A 347 32.01 -12.55 -28.88
CA PHE A 347 32.95 -13.03 -27.86
C PHE A 347 32.94 -14.57 -27.71
N LEU A 348 32.09 -15.27 -28.45
CA LEU A 348 31.96 -16.73 -28.36
C LEU A 348 32.40 -17.37 -29.68
N PRO A 349 33.30 -18.37 -29.63
CA PRO A 349 33.88 -18.99 -30.83
C PRO A 349 32.82 -19.73 -31.67
N PRO A 350 33.08 -19.91 -32.98
CA PRO A 350 32.19 -20.66 -33.87
C PRO A 350 32.07 -22.13 -33.48
N GLN A 351 30.90 -22.69 -33.83
CA GLN A 351 30.30 -23.92 -33.32
C GLN A 351 31.11 -25.23 -33.50
N HIS A 352 30.85 -26.18 -32.60
CA HIS A 352 30.91 -27.62 -32.87
C HIS A 352 29.54 -28.25 -32.55
N SER A 353 29.10 -29.19 -33.37
CA SER A 353 27.82 -29.88 -33.26
C SER A 353 27.70 -30.68 -31.94
N GLY A 354 26.69 -30.39 -31.12
CA GLY A 354 26.30 -31.23 -29.97
C GLY A 354 26.29 -30.57 -28.60
N THR A 355 26.64 -29.28 -28.45
CA THR A 355 26.58 -28.55 -27.16
C THR A 355 25.37 -27.63 -27.09
N ALA A 356 24.73 -27.56 -25.92
CA ALA A 356 23.60 -26.66 -25.68
C ALA A 356 24.07 -25.19 -25.70
N LEU A 357 23.35 -24.38 -26.48
CA LEU A 357 23.75 -23.02 -26.87
C LEU A 357 23.81 -22.07 -25.66
N PRO A 358 24.91 -21.30 -25.46
CA PRO A 358 24.87 -20.14 -24.60
C PRO A 358 23.92 -19.09 -25.19
N ARG A 359 22.91 -18.66 -24.43
CA ARG A 359 21.97 -17.60 -24.79
C ARG A 359 22.33 -16.33 -24.03
N GLY A 360 22.72 -15.28 -24.75
CA GLY A 360 22.95 -13.96 -24.18
C GLY A 360 21.72 -13.08 -24.35
N HIS A 361 21.38 -12.28 -23.34
CA HIS A 361 20.40 -11.22 -23.43
C HIS A 361 21.07 -9.91 -23.06
N PHE A 362 20.78 -8.87 -23.81
CA PHE A 362 21.25 -7.52 -23.51
C PHE A 362 20.07 -6.65 -23.14
N PHE A 363 20.26 -5.80 -22.15
CA PHE A 363 19.23 -4.95 -21.57
C PHE A 363 19.72 -3.50 -21.59
N ILE A 364 18.87 -2.60 -22.08
CA ILE A 364 18.99 -1.16 -21.86
C ILE A 364 17.70 -0.68 -21.21
N GLY A 365 17.83 0.02 -20.09
CA GLY A 365 16.72 0.65 -19.39
C GLY A 365 16.99 2.13 -19.17
N TYR A 366 15.93 2.91 -19.07
CA TYR A 366 15.97 4.29 -18.65
C TYR A 366 14.72 4.61 -17.85
N ASP A 367 14.93 5.03 -16.61
CA ASP A 367 13.87 5.49 -15.73
C ASP A 367 14.02 7.00 -15.52
N TYR A 368 12.92 7.73 -15.69
CA TYR A 368 12.82 9.15 -15.41
C TYR A 368 11.79 9.36 -14.30
N GLY A 369 12.12 10.19 -13.32
CA GLY A 369 11.22 10.65 -12.28
C GLY A 369 11.28 12.16 -12.14
N ARG A 370 10.15 12.80 -11.91
CA ARG A 370 10.04 14.21 -11.56
C ARG A 370 9.07 14.34 -10.41
N ASN A 371 9.58 14.81 -9.29
CA ASN A 371 8.79 15.17 -8.12
C ASN A 371 8.69 16.69 -8.05
N MET A 372 7.47 17.19 -8.12
CA MET A 372 7.12 18.61 -7.99
C MET A 372 6.53 18.80 -6.59
N LEU A 373 7.33 19.29 -5.65
CA LEU A 373 6.91 19.60 -4.30
C LEU A 373 6.30 21.00 -4.29
N ILE A 374 5.00 21.07 -4.60
CA ILE A 374 4.27 22.31 -4.85
C ILE A 374 4.31 23.25 -3.64
N THR A 375 4.00 22.73 -2.45
CA THR A 375 3.94 23.52 -1.20
C THR A 375 5.31 23.86 -0.62
N TYR A 376 6.39 23.40 -1.25
CA TYR A 376 7.78 23.73 -0.90
C TYR A 376 8.49 24.52 -2.00
N ASN A 377 7.86 24.75 -3.16
CA ASN A 377 8.49 25.37 -4.33
C ASN A 377 9.81 24.68 -4.74
N MET A 378 9.80 23.34 -4.78
CA MET A 378 10.96 22.53 -5.16
C MET A 378 10.62 21.54 -6.26
N GLU A 379 11.53 21.38 -7.21
CA GLU A 379 11.47 20.36 -8.25
C GLU A 379 12.68 19.44 -8.13
N GLU A 380 12.44 18.14 -8.16
CA GLU A 380 13.46 17.11 -8.18
C GLU A 380 13.27 16.24 -9.42
N ASN A 381 14.27 16.20 -10.29
CA ASN A 381 14.31 15.35 -11.47
C ASN A 381 15.34 14.24 -11.25
N VAL A 382 14.99 12.99 -11.50
CA VAL A 382 15.85 11.82 -11.37
C VAL A 382 15.92 11.12 -12.72
N HIS A 383 17.14 10.85 -13.18
CA HIS A 383 17.42 10.17 -14.43
C HIS A 383 18.28 8.94 -14.14
N THR A 384 17.79 7.77 -14.53
CA THR A 384 18.40 6.50 -14.19
C THR A 384 18.59 5.64 -15.44
N PRO A 385 19.62 5.90 -16.27
CA PRO A 385 20.04 4.95 -17.29
C PRO A 385 20.60 3.67 -16.65
N ARG A 386 20.21 2.52 -17.22
CA ARG A 386 20.62 1.20 -16.79
C ARG A 386 21.02 0.35 -17.99
N VAL A 387 22.04 -0.47 -17.82
CA VAL A 387 22.49 -1.44 -18.82
C VAL A 387 22.76 -2.77 -18.15
N GLY A 388 22.56 -3.85 -18.88
CA GLY A 388 22.81 -5.17 -18.34
C GLY A 388 23.00 -6.24 -19.40
N VAL A 389 23.68 -7.31 -19.01
CA VAL A 389 23.90 -8.50 -19.85
C VAL A 389 23.57 -9.71 -19.00
N THR A 390 22.73 -10.60 -19.53
CA THR A 390 22.47 -11.90 -18.94
C THR A 390 23.00 -12.98 -19.87
N LEU A 391 23.99 -13.74 -19.41
CA LEU A 391 24.54 -14.90 -20.09
C LEU A 391 23.95 -16.16 -19.48
N LYS A 392 23.25 -16.95 -20.27
CA LYS A 392 22.73 -18.25 -19.87
C LYS A 392 23.50 -19.35 -20.59
N ARG A 393 24.02 -20.33 -19.87
CA ARG A 393 24.64 -21.54 -20.42
C ARG A 393 24.04 -22.74 -19.72
N ASP A 394 23.40 -23.61 -20.49
CA ASP A 394 22.70 -24.80 -19.97
C ASP A 394 21.70 -24.44 -18.85
N ARG A 395 22.04 -24.83 -17.62
CA ARG A 395 21.26 -24.65 -16.39
C ARG A 395 21.79 -23.54 -15.49
N SER A 396 22.82 -22.82 -15.94
CA SER A 396 23.39 -21.70 -15.22
C SER A 396 23.11 -20.38 -15.94
N SER A 397 22.95 -19.31 -15.18
CA SER A 397 22.87 -17.96 -15.72
C SER A 397 23.67 -16.97 -14.87
N LEU A 398 24.27 -15.99 -15.54
CA LEU A 398 24.96 -14.87 -14.93
C LEU A 398 24.38 -13.58 -15.50
N SER A 399 23.76 -12.77 -14.66
CA SER A 399 23.22 -11.45 -14.98
C SER A 399 24.08 -10.37 -14.34
N LEU A 400 24.65 -9.49 -15.16
CA LEU A 400 25.35 -8.29 -14.73
C LEU A 400 24.50 -7.08 -15.09
N ARG A 401 24.24 -6.20 -14.13
CA ARG A 401 23.49 -4.96 -14.33
C ARG A 401 24.25 -3.80 -13.71
N SER A 402 24.21 -2.65 -14.37
CA SER A 402 24.76 -1.41 -13.84
C SER A 402 23.85 -0.25 -14.20
N GLY A 403 23.76 0.73 -13.32
CA GLY A 403 23.02 1.96 -13.57
C GLY A 403 23.68 3.16 -12.90
N VAL A 404 23.36 4.33 -13.43
CA VAL A 404 23.76 5.61 -12.85
C VAL A 404 22.49 6.36 -12.50
N ASP A 405 22.38 6.84 -11.28
CA ASP A 405 21.28 7.70 -10.83
C ASP A 405 21.74 9.15 -10.85
N TYR A 406 21.11 9.99 -11.65
CA TYR A 406 21.41 11.42 -11.71
C TYR A 406 20.20 12.19 -11.18
N ARG A 407 20.31 12.73 -9.98
CA ARG A 407 19.27 13.54 -9.33
C ARG A 407 19.62 15.01 -9.44
N HIS A 408 18.66 15.83 -9.86
CA HIS A 408 18.79 17.25 -10.01
C HIS A 408 17.66 17.93 -9.24
N ARG A 409 18.00 18.65 -8.17
CA ARG A 409 17.04 19.34 -7.32
C ARG A 409 17.22 20.85 -7.48
N THR A 410 16.13 21.55 -7.75
CA THR A 410 16.12 23.00 -7.93
C THR A 410 14.92 23.63 -7.27
N ARG A 411 15.09 24.87 -6.81
CA ARG A 411 13.95 25.72 -6.48
C ARG A 411 13.17 26.05 -7.77
N LYS A 412 11.86 25.86 -7.73
CA LYS A 412 10.94 26.24 -8.80
C LYS A 412 9.66 26.77 -8.20
N GLU A 413 9.22 27.93 -8.68
CA GLU A 413 8.06 28.63 -8.14
C GLU A 413 6.78 28.04 -8.74
N TYR A 414 6.08 27.24 -7.94
CA TYR A 414 4.74 26.75 -8.22
C TYR A 414 3.67 27.62 -7.54
N ILE A 415 4.04 28.25 -6.42
CA ILE A 415 3.29 29.29 -5.73
C ILE A 415 4.16 30.55 -5.77
N GLU A 416 3.62 31.63 -6.31
CA GLU A 416 4.34 32.89 -6.53
C GLU A 416 4.72 33.56 -5.20
N TYR A 417 5.94 34.08 -5.10
CA TYR A 417 6.38 34.82 -3.91
C TYR A 417 5.84 36.27 -3.89
N ASP A 418 5.62 36.85 -5.06
CA ASP A 418 5.12 38.22 -5.24
C ASP A 418 3.65 38.33 -4.81
N GLU A 419 3.37 39.19 -3.84
CA GLU A 419 2.02 39.45 -3.32
C GLU A 419 1.07 40.04 -4.38
N SER A 420 1.60 40.70 -5.41
CA SER A 420 0.79 41.31 -6.47
C SER A 420 0.27 40.31 -7.50
N GLN A 421 0.94 39.15 -7.62
CA GLN A 421 0.60 38.10 -8.57
C GLN A 421 -0.07 36.90 -7.87
N ARG A 422 0.29 36.66 -6.59
CA ARG A 422 -0.27 35.59 -5.76
C ARG A 422 -1.71 35.88 -5.29
N ASP A 423 -2.56 34.87 -5.33
CA ASP A 423 -3.88 34.88 -4.67
C ASP A 423 -3.71 34.83 -3.14
N ARG A 424 -4.43 35.68 -2.40
CA ARG A 424 -4.38 35.76 -0.92
C ARG A 424 -4.55 34.43 -0.20
N ARG A 425 -5.27 33.47 -0.79
CA ARG A 425 -5.41 32.12 -0.21
C ARG A 425 -4.10 31.34 -0.16
N ASP A 426 -3.12 31.73 -0.97
CA ASP A 426 -1.80 31.10 -0.99
C ASP A 426 -0.83 31.71 0.04
N ASP A 427 -1.20 32.80 0.71
CA ASP A 427 -0.37 33.47 1.73
C ASP A 427 -0.02 32.53 2.88
N ILE A 428 -0.95 31.66 3.29
CA ILE A 428 -0.73 30.68 4.37
C ILE A 428 0.40 29.71 4.02
N PHE A 429 0.57 29.35 2.75
CA PHE A 429 1.62 28.42 2.35
C PHE A 429 2.97 29.13 2.32
N ILE A 430 3.03 30.34 1.76
CA ILE A 430 4.26 31.12 1.68
C ILE A 430 4.78 31.49 3.06
N ALA A 431 3.89 31.88 3.99
CA ALA A 431 4.26 32.19 5.37
C ALA A 431 4.87 30.98 6.12
N ASN A 432 4.54 29.75 5.68
CA ASN A 432 5.01 28.51 6.29
C ASN A 432 6.10 27.80 5.45
N MET A 433 6.51 28.37 4.32
CA MET A 433 7.63 27.86 3.54
C MET A 433 8.96 28.32 4.15
N ALA A 434 9.92 27.40 4.24
CA ALA A 434 11.28 27.77 4.60
C ALA A 434 11.85 28.70 3.52
N ILE A 435 12.15 29.96 3.87
CA ILE A 435 12.80 30.92 2.97
C ILE A 435 14.20 30.40 2.65
N SER A 436 14.32 29.64 1.57
CA SER A 436 15.58 29.10 1.10
C SER A 436 16.09 29.95 -0.07
N PRO A 437 17.38 30.38 -0.07
CA PRO A 437 17.96 31.06 -1.22
C PRO A 437 17.86 30.16 -2.46
N PRO A 438 17.83 30.72 -3.68
CA PRO A 438 17.86 29.92 -4.90
C PRO A 438 19.02 28.91 -4.86
N PHE A 439 18.67 27.64 -5.05
CA PHE A 439 19.63 26.54 -5.03
C PHE A 439 19.40 25.61 -6.21
N LYS A 440 20.50 24.96 -6.60
CA LYS A 440 20.57 23.93 -7.63
C LYS A 440 21.56 22.88 -7.14
N GLU A 441 21.07 21.67 -6.92
CA GLU A 441 21.84 20.52 -6.44
C GLU A 441 21.85 19.43 -7.50
N VAL A 442 23.00 18.79 -7.64
CA VAL A 442 23.22 17.72 -8.60
C VAL A 442 23.87 16.56 -7.87
N ASP A 443 23.20 15.43 -7.90
CA ASP A 443 23.47 14.27 -7.10
C ASP A 443 23.70 13.06 -8.00
N ARG A 444 24.70 12.22 -7.66
CA ARG A 444 25.06 11.05 -8.47
C ARG A 444 25.11 9.79 -7.62
N GLY A 445 24.23 8.85 -7.94
CA GLY A 445 24.28 7.48 -7.46
C GLY A 445 24.86 6.54 -8.52
N TYR A 446 25.49 5.45 -8.08
CA TYR A 446 25.86 4.34 -8.94
C TYR A 446 25.30 3.06 -8.36
N SER A 447 24.77 2.21 -9.24
CA SER A 447 24.27 0.90 -8.88
C SER A 447 24.94 -0.17 -9.74
N PHE A 448 25.24 -1.31 -9.12
CA PHE A 448 25.76 -2.48 -9.78
C PHE A 448 25.16 -3.72 -9.14
N SER A 449 24.74 -4.70 -9.94
CA SER A 449 24.38 -6.01 -9.43
C SER A 449 24.91 -7.14 -10.31
N ALA A 450 25.37 -8.20 -9.67
CA ALA A 450 25.83 -9.43 -10.29
C ALA A 450 25.07 -10.61 -9.67
N LEU A 451 24.20 -11.23 -10.45
CA LEU A 451 23.37 -12.37 -10.05
C LEU A 451 23.84 -13.61 -10.80
N TYR A 452 24.23 -14.64 -10.07
CA TYR A 452 24.49 -15.97 -10.61
C TYR A 452 23.44 -16.96 -10.12
N GLU A 453 22.88 -17.74 -11.03
CA GLU A 453 21.88 -18.78 -10.74
C GLU A 453 22.30 -20.10 -11.39
N THR A 454 22.12 -21.23 -10.70
CA THR A 454 22.46 -22.56 -11.21
C THR A 454 21.66 -23.67 -10.54
N ASP A 455 21.40 -24.76 -11.26
CA ASP A 455 20.86 -26.00 -10.69
C ASP A 455 21.92 -26.72 -9.85
N VAL A 456 21.53 -27.26 -8.69
CA VAL A 456 22.43 -28.00 -7.81
C VAL A 456 22.31 -29.51 -8.03
N LEU A 457 23.11 -30.04 -8.96
CA LEU A 457 23.03 -31.44 -9.39
C LEU A 457 23.29 -32.45 -8.26
N TRP A 458 24.24 -32.19 -7.35
CA TRP A 458 24.56 -33.14 -6.28
C TRP A 458 23.43 -33.27 -5.26
N LEU A 459 22.74 -32.18 -4.94
CA LEU A 459 21.53 -32.21 -4.10
C LEU A 459 20.41 -32.97 -4.80
N TYR A 460 20.21 -32.73 -6.09
CA TYR A 460 19.25 -33.49 -6.88
C TYR A 460 19.56 -34.98 -6.83
N THR A 461 20.79 -35.40 -7.10
CA THR A 461 21.19 -36.81 -7.07
C THR A 461 20.96 -37.43 -5.69
N ALA A 462 21.34 -36.73 -4.62
CA ALA A 462 21.12 -37.20 -3.25
C ALA A 462 19.62 -37.43 -2.96
N PHE A 463 18.76 -36.46 -3.24
CA PHE A 463 17.33 -36.58 -2.96
C PHE A 463 16.58 -37.49 -3.95
N SER A 464 17.06 -37.62 -5.18
CA SER A 464 16.47 -38.51 -6.19
C SER A 464 16.59 -39.99 -5.81
N SER A 465 17.57 -40.33 -4.98
CA SER A 465 17.72 -41.68 -4.43
C SER A 465 16.61 -42.05 -3.43
N LEU A 466 15.98 -41.03 -2.81
CA LEU A 466 14.98 -41.21 -1.77
C LEU A 466 13.55 -41.07 -2.32
N TYR A 467 13.31 -40.13 -3.24
CA TYR A 467 11.99 -39.85 -3.82
C TYR A 467 12.10 -39.39 -5.28
N LYS A 468 11.03 -39.56 -6.06
CA LYS A 468 10.93 -39.02 -7.43
C LYS A 468 10.75 -37.50 -7.37
N LEU A 469 11.75 -36.75 -7.82
CA LEU A 469 11.75 -35.29 -7.80
C LEU A 469 10.97 -34.69 -8.97
N VAL A 470 10.33 -33.54 -8.74
CA VAL A 470 9.55 -32.80 -9.75
C VAL A 470 10.40 -31.69 -10.40
N ALA A 471 11.35 -31.12 -9.65
CA ALA A 471 12.22 -30.04 -10.10
C ALA A 471 13.64 -30.17 -9.55
N PHE A 472 14.60 -29.45 -10.17
CA PHE A 472 15.97 -29.33 -9.66
C PHE A 472 16.01 -28.27 -8.55
N PRO A 473 16.79 -28.48 -7.47
CA PRO A 473 17.08 -27.41 -6.52
C PRO A 473 17.91 -26.32 -7.20
N ILE A 474 17.53 -25.06 -7.00
CA ILE A 474 18.13 -23.90 -7.66
C ILE A 474 18.88 -23.07 -6.63
N PHE A 475 20.17 -22.86 -6.86
CA PHE A 475 21.01 -21.95 -6.09
C PHE A 475 21.16 -20.63 -6.83
N SER A 476 21.02 -19.53 -6.10
CA SER A 476 21.27 -18.18 -6.61
C SER A 476 22.11 -17.39 -5.61
N ILE A 477 23.05 -16.61 -6.11
CA ILE A 477 23.84 -15.65 -5.34
C ILE A 477 23.88 -14.32 -6.08
N GLU A 478 23.54 -13.26 -5.39
CA GLU A 478 23.52 -11.89 -5.88
C GLU A 478 24.46 -11.04 -5.05
N TYR A 479 25.34 -10.31 -5.71
CA TYR A 479 26.05 -9.18 -5.13
C TYR A 479 25.48 -7.89 -5.69
N SER A 480 25.04 -6.99 -4.82
CA SER A 480 24.50 -5.68 -5.17
C SER A 480 25.30 -4.59 -4.46
N LEU A 481 25.70 -3.59 -5.22
CA LEU A 481 26.45 -2.42 -4.77
C LEU A 481 25.64 -1.18 -5.11
N LEU A 482 25.43 -0.32 -4.12
CA LEU A 482 24.81 0.98 -4.27
C LEU A 482 25.72 2.03 -3.65
N LEU A 483 26.15 2.99 -4.46
CA LEU A 483 27.01 4.10 -4.05
C LEU A 483 26.22 5.38 -4.21
N ASN A 484 25.69 5.93 -3.12
CA ASN A 484 24.98 7.21 -3.15
C ASN A 484 25.90 8.31 -2.65
N ARG A 485 26.49 9.04 -3.61
CA ARG A 485 27.44 10.12 -3.36
C ARG A 485 26.82 11.43 -3.82
N TYR A 486 26.28 12.14 -2.86
CA TYR A 486 25.50 13.34 -3.08
C TYR A 486 26.38 14.59 -2.88
N ASP A 487 26.20 15.61 -3.72
CA ASP A 487 26.97 16.86 -3.66
C ASP A 487 26.23 17.86 -2.78
N TYR A 488 26.67 17.99 -1.53
CA TYR A 488 25.97 18.73 -0.49
C TYR A 488 26.69 20.02 -0.13
N THR A 489 26.39 21.09 -0.86
CA THR A 489 26.86 22.42 -0.47
C THR A 489 25.84 23.21 0.34
N ARG A 490 24.54 22.83 0.36
CA ARG A 490 23.48 23.72 0.90
C ARG A 490 22.27 23.06 1.62
N THR A 491 22.12 21.73 1.69
CA THR A 491 20.93 21.12 2.32
C THR A 491 21.23 19.96 3.27
N VAL A 492 20.22 19.59 4.07
CA VAL A 492 20.26 18.56 5.13
C VAL A 492 19.84 17.16 4.63
N SER A 493 19.88 16.92 3.31
CA SER A 493 19.52 15.65 2.66
C SER A 493 20.33 14.46 3.25
N PRO A 494 19.89 13.18 3.09
CA PRO A 494 20.45 12.05 3.83
C PRO A 494 21.98 11.94 3.67
N GLU A 495 22.68 11.52 4.73
CA GLU A 495 24.13 11.32 4.67
C GLU A 495 24.54 10.42 3.49
N PRO A 496 25.66 10.72 2.79
CA PRO A 496 26.16 9.84 1.74
C PRO A 496 26.30 8.41 2.27
N TYR A 497 25.86 7.46 1.47
CA TYR A 497 25.62 6.09 1.91
C TYR A 497 26.07 5.11 0.83
N ASP A 498 27.01 4.24 1.20
CA ASP A 498 27.40 3.10 0.38
C ASP A 498 26.82 1.81 0.98
N GLN A 499 26.20 0.98 0.14
CA GLN A 499 25.68 -0.33 0.53
C GLN A 499 26.29 -1.43 -0.31
N HIS A 500 26.81 -2.44 0.38
CA HIS A 500 27.18 -3.72 -0.21
C HIS A 500 26.22 -4.78 0.32
N LEU A 501 25.51 -5.46 -0.57
CA LEU A 501 24.54 -6.50 -0.22
C LEU A 501 24.91 -7.79 -0.95
N VAL A 502 25.11 -8.88 -0.20
CA VAL A 502 25.23 -10.23 -0.73
C VAL A 502 23.97 -10.99 -0.33
N SER A 503 23.20 -11.47 -1.30
CA SER A 503 22.02 -12.30 -1.08
C SER A 503 22.24 -13.67 -1.72
N ALA A 504 22.16 -14.73 -0.93
CA ALA A 504 22.19 -16.11 -1.41
C ALA A 504 20.85 -16.79 -1.12
N LYS A 505 20.34 -17.57 -2.07
CA LYS A 505 19.11 -18.34 -1.93
C LYS A 505 19.27 -19.71 -2.56
N LEU A 506 18.93 -20.75 -1.80
CA LEU A 506 18.77 -22.11 -2.29
C LEU A 506 17.28 -22.48 -2.22
N THR A 507 16.66 -22.73 -3.36
CA THR A 507 15.27 -23.19 -3.45
C THR A 507 15.25 -24.71 -3.57
N MET A 508 14.50 -25.37 -2.71
CA MET A 508 14.40 -26.84 -2.60
C MET A 508 12.95 -27.29 -2.79
N ASP A 509 12.31 -26.86 -3.86
CA ASP A 509 10.96 -27.29 -4.23
C ASP A 509 11.00 -28.65 -4.94
N LEU A 510 11.46 -29.65 -4.19
CA LEU A 510 11.86 -30.96 -4.67
C LEU A 510 10.66 -31.84 -5.03
N HIS A 511 9.52 -31.67 -4.33
CA HIS A 511 8.31 -32.47 -4.51
C HIS A 511 7.04 -31.66 -4.20
N LYS A 512 5.88 -32.08 -4.73
CA LYS A 512 4.60 -31.36 -4.53
C LYS A 512 4.23 -31.17 -3.04
N ASN A 513 4.70 -32.10 -2.19
CA ASN A 513 4.42 -32.14 -0.75
C ASN A 513 5.59 -31.63 0.11
N VAL A 514 6.76 -31.34 -0.47
CA VAL A 514 7.95 -30.90 0.27
C VAL A 514 8.56 -29.72 -0.47
N GLN A 515 8.31 -28.53 0.06
CA GLN A 515 8.74 -27.25 -0.50
C GLN A 515 9.53 -26.48 0.55
N GLY A 516 10.45 -25.61 0.12
CA GLY A 516 11.25 -24.86 1.06
C GLY A 516 12.55 -24.37 0.48
N GLY A 517 13.42 -23.88 1.36
CA GLY A 517 14.68 -23.29 0.95
C GLY A 517 15.47 -22.68 2.09
N LEU A 518 16.63 -22.15 1.71
CA LEU A 518 17.53 -21.40 2.56
C LEU A 518 17.73 -20.03 1.92
N VAL A 519 17.72 -18.99 2.75
CA VAL A 519 18.05 -17.63 2.35
C VAL A 519 19.10 -17.10 3.31
N ALA A 520 20.15 -16.51 2.78
CA ALA A 520 21.14 -15.76 3.54
C ALA A 520 21.30 -14.37 2.91
N ARG A 521 21.37 -13.34 3.75
CA ARG A 521 21.60 -11.95 3.31
C ARG A 521 22.62 -11.32 4.22
N TRP A 522 23.68 -10.77 3.65
CA TRP A 522 24.70 -10.00 4.36
C TRP A 522 24.74 -8.60 3.76
N ALA A 523 24.58 -7.58 4.60
CA ALA A 523 24.65 -6.19 4.21
C ALA A 523 25.75 -5.49 5.00
N LEU A 524 26.58 -4.71 4.30
CA LEU A 524 27.50 -3.76 4.87
C LEU A 524 27.08 -2.37 4.41
N GLU A 525 26.72 -1.54 5.37
CA GLU A 525 26.30 -0.15 5.16
C GLU A 525 27.38 0.78 5.69
N ARG A 526 27.80 1.74 4.88
CA ARG A 526 28.79 2.75 5.25
C ARG A 526 28.18 4.13 5.09
N TYR A 527 27.90 4.77 6.22
CA TYR A 527 27.49 6.17 6.29
C TYR A 527 28.75 7.02 6.32
N ARG A 528 28.86 7.98 5.41
CA ARG A 528 30.04 8.84 5.28
C ARG A 528 29.79 10.23 5.83
N ASN A 529 30.84 10.82 6.37
CA ASN A 529 30.87 12.22 6.79
C ASN A 529 30.78 13.11 5.55
N ARG A 530 29.96 14.15 5.67
CA ARG A 530 29.63 15.10 4.61
C ARG A 530 30.82 15.93 4.14
N GLU A 531 31.73 16.30 5.04
CA GLU A 531 32.82 17.23 4.73
C GLU A 531 34.13 16.52 4.36
N THR A 532 34.38 15.35 4.94
CA THR A 532 35.67 14.64 4.80
C THR A 532 35.61 13.39 3.93
N GLU A 533 34.42 13.01 3.47
CA GLU A 533 34.11 11.71 2.81
C GLU A 533 34.52 10.46 3.62
N GLY A 534 35.04 10.64 4.83
CA GLY A 534 35.45 9.59 5.74
C GLY A 534 34.24 8.78 6.21
N ILE A 535 34.46 7.52 6.57
CA ILE A 535 33.38 6.67 7.05
C ILE A 535 33.04 7.11 8.49
N ALA A 536 31.82 7.62 8.69
CA ALA A 536 31.34 8.08 9.98
C ALA A 536 30.73 6.95 10.80
N ARG A 537 30.03 6.02 10.14
CA ARG A 537 29.40 4.86 10.77
C ARG A 537 29.36 3.69 9.81
N GLU A 538 29.70 2.50 10.30
CA GLU A 538 29.51 1.25 9.57
C GLU A 538 28.49 0.37 10.30
N ILE A 539 27.59 -0.24 9.54
CA ILE A 539 26.62 -1.21 10.07
C ILE A 539 26.78 -2.49 9.26
N VAL A 540 27.04 -3.60 9.96
CA VAL A 540 27.01 -4.94 9.38
C VAL A 540 25.74 -5.62 9.84
N SER A 541 24.93 -6.05 8.88
CA SER A 541 23.70 -6.79 9.14
C SER A 541 23.75 -8.13 8.44
N TYR A 542 23.31 -9.19 9.12
CA TYR A 542 23.18 -10.51 8.53
C TYR A 542 21.84 -11.12 8.89
N GLN A 543 21.26 -11.86 7.93
CA GLN A 543 20.02 -12.60 8.11
C GLN A 543 20.22 -13.97 7.49
N VAL A 544 19.85 -15.02 8.22
CA VAL A 544 19.76 -16.38 7.69
C VAL A 544 18.37 -16.89 8.02
N GLY A 545 17.69 -17.42 7.02
CA GLY A 545 16.34 -17.98 7.13
C GLY A 545 16.29 -19.34 6.48
N LEU A 546 15.59 -20.26 7.15
CA LEU A 546 15.22 -21.56 6.61
C LEU A 546 13.70 -21.61 6.57
N ASN A 547 13.13 -21.93 5.42
CA ASN A 547 11.71 -22.20 5.30
C ASN A 547 11.49 -23.63 4.81
N PHE A 548 10.54 -24.31 5.42
CA PHE A 548 10.17 -25.67 5.06
C PHE A 548 8.66 -25.82 5.21
N THR A 549 8.03 -26.32 4.16
CA THR A 549 6.60 -26.58 4.10
C THR A 549 6.41 -28.04 3.72
N LEU A 550 5.71 -28.77 4.59
CA LEU A 550 5.33 -30.14 4.34
C LEU A 550 3.81 -30.20 4.23
N VAL A 551 3.31 -30.59 3.06
CA VAL A 551 1.88 -30.69 2.77
C VAL A 551 1.52 -32.17 2.82
N PHE A 552 0.68 -32.55 3.79
CA PHE A 552 0.18 -33.92 3.95
C PHE A 552 -1.00 -34.19 3.02
#